data_AF-A0A800ME44-F1
#
_entry.id   AF-A0A800ME44-F1
#
_cell.length_a   1.000
_cell.length_b   1.000
_cell.length_c   1.000
_cell.angle_alpha   90.00
_cell.angle_beta   90.00
_cell.angle_gamma   90.00
#
_symmetry.space_group_name_H-M   'P 1'
#
loop_
_entity.id
_entity.type
_entity.pdbx_description
1 polymer ?
#
loop_
_entity_poly.entity_id
_entity_poly.type
_entity_poly.pdbx_seq_one_letter_code
_entity_poly.pdbx_strand_id
1 'polypeptide(L)'
;MSTLDAQLLTLGSMLSRDVLRPASDGRTEVRRGRLFGLLIAVAVLVLWRFVPGSIFSQAVVAFSGYVTLFPLLLLGLRWQRCSAMGAFWGMGLGNLMLWWCLGQAEARLRRAMTSVFWGLLPAAWGFLAALLGTVAGSCWRPR
;
A
#
# COMPACT_ATOMS: atom_id res chain seq x y z
N MET A 1 -2.38 -17.98 16.58
CA MET A 1 -2.45 -18.54 15.22
C MET A 1 -3.82 -18.25 14.62
N SER A 2 -4.15 -16.97 14.39
CA SER A 2 -5.45 -16.57 13.82
C SER A 2 -5.32 -15.33 12.93
N THR A 3 -4.45 -14.38 13.30
CA THR A 3 -4.16 -13.17 12.52
C THR A 3 -3.57 -13.49 11.14
N LEU A 4 -2.60 -14.41 11.07
CA LEU A 4 -1.94 -14.79 9.82
C LEU A 4 -2.93 -15.45 8.85
N ASP A 5 -3.75 -16.39 9.35
CA ASP A 5 -4.77 -17.05 8.54
C ASP A 5 -5.80 -16.05 7.98
N ALA A 6 -6.23 -15.09 8.81
CA ALA A 6 -7.12 -14.02 8.37
C ALA A 6 -6.48 -13.14 7.29
N GLN A 7 -5.19 -12.80 7.42
CA GLN A 7 -4.46 -12.01 6.43
C GLN A 7 -4.33 -12.73 5.08
N LEU A 8 -3.92 -14.01 5.09
CA LEU A 8 -3.80 -14.80 3.87
C LEU A 8 -5.16 -15.04 3.20
N LEU A 9 -6.21 -15.30 3.97
CA LEU A 9 -7.56 -15.45 3.44
C LEU A 9 -8.08 -14.15 2.81
N THR A 10 -7.85 -13.02 3.46
CA THR A 10 -8.24 -11.70 2.95
C THR A 10 -7.51 -11.38 1.65
N LEU A 11 -6.20 -11.59 1.60
CA LEU A 11 -5.39 -11.39 0.40
C LEU A 11 -5.80 -12.32 -0.75
N GLY A 12 -6.07 -13.60 -0.44
CA GLY A 12 -6.60 -14.57 -1.40
C GLY A 12 -7.93 -14.12 -2.01
N SER A 13 -8.82 -13.57 -1.19
CA SER A 13 -10.13 -13.09 -1.63
C SER A 13 -10.02 -11.82 -2.49
N MET A 14 -9.13 -10.89 -2.13
CA MET A 14 -8.84 -9.69 -2.92
C MET A 14 -8.31 -10.07 -4.31
N LEU A 15 -7.37 -11.02 -4.40
CA LEU A 15 -6.86 -11.47 -5.70
C LEU A 15 -7.98 -12.08 -6.56
N SER A 16 -8.77 -12.98 -5.97
CA SER A 16 -9.72 -13.78 -6.73
C SER A 16 -10.95 -12.98 -7.20
N ARG A 17 -11.40 -12.00 -6.40
CA ARG A 17 -12.50 -11.10 -6.74
C ARG A 17 -12.10 -9.86 -7.53
N ASP A 18 -11.01 -9.20 -7.13
CA ASP A 18 -10.73 -7.83 -7.59
C ASP A 18 -9.68 -7.79 -8.71
N VAL A 19 -8.82 -8.80 -8.83
CA VAL A 19 -7.70 -8.82 -9.80
C VAL A 19 -7.91 -9.84 -10.91
N LEU A 20 -8.29 -11.07 -10.56
CA LEU A 20 -8.54 -12.13 -11.54
C LEU A 20 -9.95 -12.05 -12.10
N ARG A 21 -10.14 -12.58 -13.31
CA ARG A 21 -11.49 -12.80 -13.84
C ARG A 21 -12.20 -13.84 -12.97
N PRO A 22 -13.46 -13.62 -12.57
CA PRO A 22 -14.22 -14.58 -11.78
C PRO A 22 -14.21 -15.96 -12.43
N ALA A 23 -13.88 -17.00 -11.65
CA ALA A 23 -14.05 -18.36 -12.17
C ALA A 23 -15.54 -18.72 -12.28
N SER A 24 -15.87 -19.62 -13.21
CA SER A 24 -17.22 -20.17 -13.38
C SER A 24 -17.70 -20.96 -12.15
N ASP A 25 -16.78 -21.58 -11.43
CA ASP A 25 -17.07 -22.47 -10.30
C ASP A 25 -16.36 -22.04 -9.02
N GLY A 26 -17.09 -22.08 -7.89
CA GLY A 26 -16.56 -21.70 -6.57
C GLY A 26 -15.38 -22.55 -6.10
N ARG A 27 -15.26 -23.80 -6.54
CA ARG A 27 -14.09 -24.65 -6.24
C ARG A 27 -12.80 -24.08 -6.82
N THR A 28 -12.87 -23.48 -8.01
CA THR A 28 -11.71 -22.88 -8.69
C THR A 28 -11.31 -21.59 -8.00
N GLU A 29 -12.26 -20.75 -7.58
CA GLU A 29 -12.01 -19.56 -6.77
C GLU A 29 -11.27 -19.90 -5.47
N VAL A 30 -11.75 -20.88 -4.71
CA VAL A 30 -11.09 -21.32 -3.46
C VAL A 30 -9.68 -21.85 -3.74
N ARG A 31 -9.48 -22.62 -4.81
CA ARG A 31 -8.15 -23.12 -5.20
C ARG A 31 -7.19 -21.99 -5.55
N ARG A 32 -7.65 -20.97 -6.29
CA ARG A 32 -6.85 -19.77 -6.62
C ARG A 32 -6.44 -19.01 -5.36
N GLY A 33 -7.38 -18.75 -4.45
CA GLY A 33 -7.09 -18.08 -3.18
C GLY A 33 -6.08 -18.84 -2.32
N ARG A 34 -6.23 -20.17 -2.20
CA ARG A 34 -5.27 -21.02 -1.45
C ARG A 34 -3.89 -21.07 -2.10
N LEU A 35 -3.83 -21.20 -3.42
CA LEU A 35 -2.56 -21.20 -4.16
C LEU A 35 -1.85 -19.86 -3.98
N PHE A 36 -2.58 -18.75 -4.07
CA PHE A 36 -2.01 -17.44 -3.82
C PHE A 36 -1.50 -17.28 -2.39
N GLY A 37 -2.29 -17.69 -1.38
CA GLY A 37 -1.85 -17.69 0.01
C GLY A 37 -0.57 -18.50 0.24
N LEU A 38 -0.46 -19.68 -0.40
CA LEU A 38 0.75 -20.50 -0.38
C LEU A 38 1.93 -19.77 -1.02
N LEU A 39 1.74 -19.16 -2.20
CA LEU A 39 2.79 -18.40 -2.88
C LEU A 39 3.28 -17.20 -2.05
N ILE A 40 2.38 -16.46 -1.42
CA ILE A 40 2.73 -15.37 -0.50
C ILE A 40 3.51 -15.89 0.71
N ALA A 41 3.06 -17.00 1.33
CA ALA A 41 3.76 -17.59 2.47
C ALA A 41 5.19 -18.03 2.11
N VAL A 42 5.37 -18.68 0.96
CA VAL A 42 6.69 -19.07 0.45
C VAL A 42 7.54 -17.84 0.15
N ALA A 43 6.98 -16.82 -0.51
CA ALA A 43 7.70 -15.58 -0.81
C ALA A 43 8.18 -14.87 0.47
N VAL A 44 7.35 -14.79 1.51
CA VAL A 44 7.72 -14.21 2.81
C VAL A 44 8.82 -15.04 3.48
N LEU A 45 8.74 -16.37 3.45
CA LEU A 45 9.77 -17.26 4.00
C LEU A 45 11.13 -17.01 3.35
N VAL A 46 11.14 -16.87 2.01
CA VAL A 46 12.36 -16.56 1.24
C VAL A 46 12.86 -15.15 1.57
N LEU A 47 11.99 -14.13 1.51
CA LEU A 47 12.36 -12.74 1.75
C LEU A 47 12.88 -12.50 3.17
N TRP A 48 12.33 -13.19 4.17
CA TRP A 48 12.79 -13.07 5.55
C TRP A 48 14.30 -13.38 5.70
N ARG A 49 14.86 -14.27 4.87
CA ARG A 49 16.29 -14.58 4.89
C ARG A 49 17.19 -13.41 4.44
N PHE A 50 16.64 -12.53 3.60
CA PHE A 50 17.37 -11.44 2.94
C PHE A 50 17.08 -10.05 3.50
N VAL A 51 16.03 -9.88 4.31
CA VAL A 51 15.64 -8.60 4.91
C VAL A 51 16.15 -8.54 6.35
N PRO A 52 17.35 -7.99 6.62
CA PRO A 52 17.81 -7.76 7.98
C PRO A 52 17.01 -6.61 8.62
N GLY A 53 16.66 -6.74 9.89
CA GLY A 53 15.99 -5.70 10.65
C GLY A 53 15.08 -6.25 11.74
N SER A 54 14.68 -5.39 12.67
CA SER A 54 13.68 -5.76 13.68
C SER A 54 12.28 -5.81 13.06
N ILE A 55 11.40 -6.66 13.62
CA ILE A 55 9.98 -6.72 13.25
C ILE A 55 9.35 -5.32 13.31
N PHE A 56 9.74 -4.51 14.31
CA PHE A 56 9.29 -3.13 14.45
C PHE A 56 9.70 -2.26 13.25
N SER A 57 10.97 -2.32 12.81
CA SER A 57 11.40 -1.56 11.63
C SER A 57 10.68 -1.98 10.36
N GLN A 58 10.43 -3.28 10.18
CA GLN A 58 9.68 -3.80 9.03
C GLN A 58 8.23 -3.33 9.08
N ALA A 59 7.60 -3.37 10.25
CA ALA A 59 6.23 -2.94 10.45
C ALA A 59 6.06 -1.45 10.13
N VAL A 60 6.98 -0.58 10.55
CA VAL A 60 6.89 0.85 10.25
C VAL A 60 6.98 1.12 8.74
N VAL A 61 7.90 0.45 8.04
CA VAL A 61 7.99 0.54 6.59
C VAL A 61 6.69 0.06 5.93
N ALA A 62 6.17 -1.11 6.34
CA ALA A 62 4.93 -1.64 5.82
C ALA A 62 3.73 -0.71 6.07
N PHE A 63 3.63 -0.13 7.27
CA PHE A 63 2.53 0.76 7.64
C PHE A 63 2.60 2.13 6.98
N SER A 64 3.81 2.61 6.63
CA SER A 64 3.99 3.91 5.96
C SER A 64 3.26 4.00 4.61
N GLY A 65 3.11 2.89 3.90
CA GLY A 65 2.32 2.81 2.67
C GLY A 65 0.84 3.10 2.89
N TYR A 66 0.23 2.60 3.97
CA TYR A 66 -1.20 2.85 4.25
C TYR A 66 -1.49 4.33 4.53
N VAL A 67 -0.53 5.07 5.08
CA VAL A 67 -0.68 6.51 5.34
C VAL A 67 -0.98 7.26 4.03
N THR A 68 -0.40 6.83 2.91
CA THR A 68 -0.64 7.45 1.59
C THR A 68 -2.06 7.22 1.06
N LEU A 69 -2.75 6.17 1.51
CA LEU A 69 -4.12 5.85 1.09
C LEU A 69 -5.18 6.61 1.89
N PHE A 70 -4.85 7.07 3.10
CA PHE A 70 -5.79 7.77 3.96
C PHE A 70 -6.42 9.03 3.33
N PRO A 71 -5.66 10.00 2.77
CA PRO A 71 -6.26 11.20 2.20
C PRO A 71 -7.17 10.87 1.01
N LEU A 72 -6.87 9.79 0.30
CA LEU A 72 -7.68 9.28 -0.80
C LEU A 72 -9.07 8.84 -0.33
N LEU A 73 -9.10 7.99 0.70
CA LEU A 73 -10.34 7.46 1.26
C LEU A 73 -11.18 8.60 1.85
N LEU A 74 -10.53 9.52 2.57
CA LEU A 74 -11.20 10.67 3.16
C LEU A 74 -11.83 11.56 2.09
N LEU A 75 -11.09 11.91 1.04
CA LEU A 75 -11.60 12.73 -0.07
C LEU A 75 -12.68 12.00 -0.87
N GLY A 76 -12.53 10.70 -1.12
CA GLY A 76 -13.56 9.89 -1.78
C GLY A 76 -14.88 9.86 -1.02
N LEU A 77 -14.84 9.86 0.33
CA LEU A 77 -16.04 9.85 1.19
C LEU A 77 -16.64 11.25 1.42
N ARG A 78 -15.81 12.30 1.44
CA ARG A 78 -16.23 13.66 1.85
C ARG A 78 -16.28 14.69 0.75
N TRP A 79 -15.57 14.50 -0.35
CA TRP A 79 -15.49 15.50 -1.38
C TRP A 79 -16.14 15.02 -2.67
N GLN A 80 -17.30 15.60 -3.00
CA GLN A 80 -18.10 15.24 -4.17
C GLN A 80 -17.37 15.44 -5.51
N ARG A 81 -16.29 16.22 -5.53
CA ARG A 81 -15.46 16.45 -6.73
C ARG A 81 -14.34 15.42 -6.89
N CYS A 82 -14.16 14.50 -5.93
CA CYS A 82 -13.15 13.47 -6.03
C CYS A 82 -13.42 12.58 -7.23
N SER A 83 -12.46 12.50 -8.15
CA SER A 83 -12.58 11.71 -9.38
C SER A 83 -11.72 10.45 -9.30
N ALA A 84 -12.08 9.41 -10.06
CA ALA A 84 -11.28 8.19 -10.16
C ALA A 84 -9.85 8.46 -10.68
N MET A 85 -9.71 9.41 -11.61
CA MET A 85 -8.39 9.83 -12.13
C MET A 85 -7.56 10.53 -11.05
N GLY A 86 -8.18 11.44 -10.30
CA GLY A 86 -7.55 12.06 -9.13
C GLY A 86 -7.09 11.02 -8.12
N ALA A 87 -7.95 10.04 -7.82
CA ALA A 87 -7.58 8.98 -6.92
C ALA A 87 -6.37 8.16 -7.40
N PHE A 88 -6.30 7.85 -8.70
CA PHE A 88 -5.16 7.16 -9.29
C PHE A 88 -3.86 7.98 -9.16
N TRP A 89 -3.91 9.27 -9.49
CA TRP A 89 -2.75 10.17 -9.33
C TRP A 89 -2.31 10.31 -7.88
N GLY A 90 -3.27 10.41 -6.94
CA GLY A 90 -2.98 10.43 -5.51
C GLY A 90 -2.27 9.17 -5.03
N MET A 91 -2.78 7.98 -5.37
CA MET A 91 -2.14 6.72 -5.01
C MET A 91 -0.72 6.62 -5.58
N GLY A 92 -0.55 6.95 -6.87
CA GLY A 92 0.73 6.87 -7.57
C GLY A 92 1.77 7.84 -7.01
N LEU A 93 1.43 9.13 -6.93
CA LEU A 93 2.33 10.18 -6.42
C LEU A 93 2.66 9.97 -4.94
N GLY A 94 1.69 9.56 -4.13
CA GLY A 94 1.90 9.27 -2.72
C GLY A 94 2.92 8.16 -2.49
N ASN A 95 2.77 7.03 -3.19
CA ASN A 95 3.72 5.92 -3.09
C ASN A 95 5.07 6.27 -3.70
N LEU A 96 5.11 6.94 -4.84
CA LEU A 96 6.35 7.35 -5.48
C LEU A 96 7.17 8.27 -4.57
N MET A 97 6.52 9.27 -3.96
CA MET A 97 7.18 10.18 -3.02
C MET A 97 7.63 9.46 -1.75
N LEU A 98 6.83 8.54 -1.21
CA LEU A 98 7.22 7.72 -0.06
C LEU A 98 8.49 6.91 -0.34
N TRP A 99 8.54 6.19 -1.46
CA TRP A 99 9.70 5.38 -1.85
C TRP A 99 10.93 6.25 -2.12
N TRP A 100 10.74 7.41 -2.76
CA TRP A 100 11.80 8.39 -2.96
C TRP A 100 12.40 8.87 -1.65
N CYS A 101 11.57 9.26 -0.67
CA CYS A 101 12.03 9.67 0.66
C CYS A 101 12.70 8.53 1.43
N LEU A 102 12.17 7.31 1.35
CA LEU A 102 12.81 6.12 1.96
C LEU A 102 14.17 5.81 1.34
N GLY A 103 14.37 6.10 0.06
CA GLY A 103 15.65 5.95 -0.63
C GLY A 103 16.72 6.96 -0.17
N GLN A 104 16.30 8.14 0.26
CA GLN A 104 17.19 9.19 0.77
C GLN A 104 17.48 9.09 2.27
N ALA A 105 16.73 8.25 3.00
CA ALA A 105 16.98 8.01 4.41
C ALA A 105 18.34 7.31 4.63
N GLU A 106 19.30 8.05 5.18
CA GLU A 106 20.72 7.64 5.34
C GLU A 106 20.90 6.39 6.24
N ALA A 107 19.99 6.14 7.19
CA ALA A 107 20.15 5.03 8.13
C ALA A 107 19.56 3.71 7.60
N ARG A 108 20.43 2.78 7.19
CA ARG A 108 20.08 1.42 6.72
C ARG A 108 19.20 0.60 7.69
N LEU A 109 19.14 0.96 8.99
CA LEU A 109 18.42 0.19 10.02
C LEU A 109 17.10 0.81 10.51
N ARG A 110 16.80 2.09 10.19
CA ARG A 110 15.58 2.82 10.63
C ARG A 110 14.96 3.70 9.54
N ARG A 111 15.07 3.31 8.27
CA ARG A 111 14.71 4.14 7.10
C ARG A 111 13.36 4.85 7.15
N ALA A 112 12.34 4.23 7.74
CA ALA A 112 11.01 4.83 7.82
C ALA A 112 10.80 5.76 9.03
N MET A 113 11.65 5.68 10.05
CA MET A 113 11.59 6.53 11.25
C MET A 113 12.63 7.65 11.26
N THR A 114 13.59 7.61 10.35
CA THR A 114 14.51 8.74 10.15
C THR A 114 13.77 9.85 9.43
N SER A 115 13.80 11.04 10.02
CA SER A 115 13.40 12.25 9.32
C SER A 115 14.29 12.45 8.10
N VAL A 116 13.70 12.94 7.02
CA VAL A 116 14.40 13.19 5.76
C VAL A 116 14.50 14.70 5.57
N PHE A 117 13.47 15.29 4.96
CA PHE A 117 13.40 16.73 4.73
C PHE A 117 12.61 17.42 5.84
N TRP A 118 13.12 18.56 6.30
CA TRP A 118 12.43 19.43 7.27
C TRP A 118 12.06 18.75 8.60
N GLY A 119 12.80 17.70 8.99
CA GLY A 119 12.47 16.94 10.20
C GLY A 119 11.25 16.03 10.06
N LEU A 120 10.64 15.92 8.86
CA LEU A 120 9.47 15.10 8.62
C LEU A 120 9.83 13.67 8.23
N LEU A 121 8.96 12.74 8.64
CA LEU A 121 9.03 11.32 8.26
C LEU A 121 8.73 11.13 6.76
N PRO A 122 9.31 10.11 6.10
CA PRO A 122 8.96 9.77 4.71
C PRO A 122 7.46 9.62 4.46
N ALA A 123 6.75 9.03 5.44
CA ALA A 123 5.30 8.85 5.38
C ALA A 123 4.52 10.17 5.28
N ALA A 124 5.00 11.24 5.92
CA ALA A 124 4.35 12.54 5.85
C ALA A 124 4.46 13.15 4.44
N TRP A 125 5.61 12.98 3.78
CA TRP A 125 5.78 13.41 2.40
C TRP A 125 4.93 12.60 1.43
N GLY A 126 4.84 11.28 1.62
CA GLY A 126 3.92 10.43 0.87
C GLY A 126 2.46 10.83 1.06
N PHE A 127 2.04 11.17 2.28
CA PHE A 127 0.70 11.68 2.58
C PHE A 127 0.39 12.97 1.83
N LEU A 128 1.28 13.96 1.91
CA LEU A 128 1.10 15.26 1.26
C LEU A 128 1.04 15.10 -0.27
N ALA A 129 1.93 14.28 -0.84
CA ALA A 129 1.92 13.97 -2.26
C ALA A 129 0.62 13.27 -2.70
N ALA A 130 0.11 12.33 -1.89
CA ALA A 130 -1.17 11.67 -2.17
C ALA A 130 -2.34 12.65 -2.13
N LEU A 131 -2.39 13.53 -1.13
CA LEU A 131 -3.42 14.55 -1.00
C LEU A 131 -3.40 15.50 -2.21
N LEU A 132 -2.23 16.07 -2.51
CA LEU A 132 -2.06 17.00 -3.63
C LEU A 132 -2.37 16.33 -4.97
N GLY A 133 -1.88 15.10 -5.19
CA GLY A 133 -2.17 14.32 -6.39
C GLY A 133 -3.67 14.06 -6.57
N THR A 134 -4.36 13.74 -5.47
CA THR A 134 -5.81 13.51 -5.49
C THR A 134 -6.58 14.79 -5.82
N VAL A 135 -6.21 15.90 -5.19
CA VAL A 135 -6.86 17.20 -5.39
C VAL A 135 -6.61 17.73 -6.80
N ALA A 136 -5.34 17.78 -7.22
CA ALA A 136 -4.95 18.28 -8.53
C ALA A 136 -5.56 17.43 -9.66
N GLY A 137 -5.45 16.09 -9.56
CA GLY A 137 -6.02 15.20 -10.57
C GLY A 137 -7.55 15.21 -10.61
N SER A 138 -8.22 15.55 -9.49
CA SER A 138 -9.67 15.73 -9.46
C SER A 138 -10.13 17.07 -10.02
N CYS A 139 -9.33 18.13 -9.85
CA CYS A 139 -9.61 19.45 -10.44
C CYS A 139 -9.33 19.51 -11.95
N TRP A 140 -8.48 18.62 -12.48
CA TRP A 140 -8.02 18.68 -13.87
C TRP A 140 -9.06 18.20 -14.89
N ARG A 141 -10.06 17.40 -14.48
CA ARG A 141 -11.21 17.08 -15.35
C ARG A 141 -12.31 18.14 -15.19
N PRO A 142 -12.60 18.98 -16.22
CA PRO A 142 -13.87 19.67 -16.27
C PRO A 142 -15.00 18.63 -16.40
N ARG A 143 -16.12 18.91 -15.74
CA ARG A 143 -17.34 18.07 -15.77
C ARG A 143 -17.88 17.93 -17.18
#